data_AF-A0A5M8QFK5-F1
#
_entry.id   AF-A0A5M8QFK5-F1
#
_cell.length_a   1.000
_cell.length_b   1.000
_cell.length_c   1.000
_cell.angle_alpha   90.00
_cell.angle_beta   90.00
_cell.angle_gamma   90.00
#
_symmetry.space_group_name_H-M   'P 1'
#
loop_
_entity.id
_entity.type
_entity.pdbx_description
1 polymer ?
#
loop_
_entity_poly.entity_id
_entity_poly.type
_entity_poly.pdbx_seq_one_letter_code
_entity_poly.pdbx_strand_id
1 'polypeptide(L)'
;MRSFFYLSLLAFAVCGTGCMKRYAPTGLEHRLSSLPTPFHGKEVDVFFPGERPADTAFVKVAILEQKATGNAVPYSTLVNAIKAKAKLQGMDAVLLLNKNQSTHLEREGIISQILSEAIAGRDLEPEYSSVTTHELAGIGIKYKKNLHYLPEYVKSKTLYQLRDGQQVLLGTVPVDQEGIAQEFPDASPDAENLYSQFVLHYDLPHLLHEKGLQWRFTAVQGRVVKRKLQSLSGNLAQKRVKINYNALLLPEEMVLLTGEEVQPEVIRLTYNDRRQVIEKKVFRGEQLYVREAFSYHTNGKLESILHHIIENGQETPFLKTQFDYYQPLVSAHQE
;
A
#
# COMPACT_ATOMS: atom_id res chain seq x y z
N MET A 1 48.42 12.24 17.28
CA MET A 1 47.32 13.05 16.70
C MET A 1 46.68 12.46 15.43
N ARG A 2 47.38 11.71 14.56
CA ARG A 2 46.77 11.13 13.34
C ARG A 2 45.65 10.09 13.60
N SER A 3 45.72 9.27 14.65
CA SER A 3 44.68 8.27 14.94
C SER A 3 43.33 8.86 15.38
N PHE A 4 43.30 10.06 15.96
CA PHE A 4 42.05 10.71 16.36
C PHE A 4 41.22 11.20 15.15
N PHE A 5 41.90 11.56 14.06
CA PHE A 5 41.25 12.01 12.83
C PHE A 5 40.53 10.87 12.11
N TYR A 6 41.16 9.69 12.03
CA TYR A 6 40.56 8.49 11.41
C TYR A 6 39.35 7.97 12.21
N LEU A 7 39.36 8.07 13.53
CA LEU A 7 38.21 7.71 14.37
C LEU A 7 37.01 8.65 14.15
N SER A 8 37.26 9.95 13.94
CA SER A 8 36.17 10.90 13.60
C SER A 8 35.57 10.65 12.22
N LEU A 9 36.41 10.25 11.24
CA LEU A 9 35.98 9.98 9.87
C LEU A 9 35.20 8.66 9.77
N LEU A 10 35.56 7.66 10.58
CA LEU A 10 34.80 6.42 10.71
C LEU A 10 33.45 6.64 11.41
N ALA A 11 33.41 7.46 12.47
CA ALA A 11 32.16 7.80 13.16
C ALA A 11 31.17 8.58 12.25
N PHE A 12 31.68 9.46 11.40
CA PHE A 12 30.84 10.19 10.43
C PHE A 12 30.31 9.28 9.31
N ALA A 13 31.10 8.31 8.86
CA ALA A 13 30.69 7.34 7.85
C ALA A 13 29.62 6.36 8.37
N VAL A 14 29.66 5.98 9.65
CA VAL A 14 28.66 5.09 10.27
C VAL A 14 27.35 5.83 10.58
N CYS A 15 27.37 7.12 10.90
CA CYS A 15 26.15 7.93 11.08
C CYS A 15 25.45 8.29 9.76
N GLY A 16 26.14 8.14 8.62
CA GLY A 16 25.62 8.44 7.29
C GLY A 16 24.76 7.34 6.65
N THR A 17 24.69 6.14 7.25
CA THR A 17 23.72 5.12 6.87
C THR A 17 22.35 5.48 7.45
N GLY A 18 21.81 6.62 6.97
CA GLY A 18 20.56 7.19 7.44
C GLY A 18 19.49 6.12 7.54
N CYS A 19 19.01 5.90 8.77
CA CYS A 19 18.02 4.88 9.10
C CYS A 19 16.83 5.00 8.15
N MET A 20 16.73 4.10 7.16
CA MET A 20 15.58 4.08 6.29
C MET A 20 14.37 3.71 7.14
N LYS A 21 13.31 4.52 7.05
CA LYS A 21 12.08 4.27 7.79
C LYS A 21 11.30 3.15 7.11
N ARG A 22 10.69 2.28 7.92
CA ARG A 22 9.66 1.33 7.48
C ARG A 22 8.33 2.05 7.42
N TYR A 23 7.53 1.77 6.39
CA TYR A 23 6.14 2.21 6.39
C TYR A 23 5.36 1.47 7.47
N ALA A 24 4.48 2.18 8.17
CA ALA A 24 3.52 1.50 9.03
C ALA A 24 2.67 0.55 8.17
N PRO A 25 2.36 -0.67 8.66
CA PRO A 25 1.44 -1.57 7.97
C PRO A 25 0.12 -0.84 7.67
N THR A 26 -0.39 -0.99 6.45
CA THR A 26 -1.58 -0.29 5.97
C THR A 26 -2.90 -0.84 6.54
N GLY A 27 -2.84 -1.86 7.42
CA GLY A 27 -4.01 -2.34 8.17
C GLY A 27 -5.09 -3.01 7.31
N LEU A 28 -4.71 -3.52 6.12
CA LEU A 28 -5.62 -4.12 5.15
C LEU A 28 -6.06 -5.56 5.48
N GLU A 29 -5.52 -6.19 6.53
CA GLU A 29 -5.65 -7.64 6.81
C GLU A 29 -7.09 -8.14 7.08
N HIS A 30 -8.11 -7.27 7.10
CA HIS A 30 -9.48 -7.65 7.41
C HIS A 30 -10.54 -6.98 6.52
N ARG A 31 -10.18 -6.59 5.29
CA ARG A 31 -11.17 -6.05 4.34
C ARG A 31 -12.07 -7.15 3.79
N LEU A 32 -13.37 -6.88 3.81
CA LEU A 32 -14.42 -7.68 3.17
C LEU A 32 -14.73 -7.20 1.75
N SER A 33 -14.24 -6.02 1.38
CA SER A 33 -14.48 -5.39 0.08
C SER A 33 -13.23 -4.65 -0.43
N SER A 34 -13.03 -4.69 -1.75
CA SER A 34 -12.02 -3.93 -2.49
C SER A 34 -12.38 -2.47 -2.72
N LEU A 35 -13.57 -2.03 -2.29
CA LEU A 35 -13.99 -0.64 -2.43
C LEU A 35 -12.99 0.30 -1.73
N PRO A 36 -12.51 1.37 -2.38
CA PRO A 36 -11.68 2.36 -1.72
C PRO A 36 -12.45 3.10 -0.64
N THR A 37 -11.83 3.26 0.53
CA THR A 37 -12.42 4.02 1.64
C THR A 37 -11.39 5.00 2.20
N PRO A 38 -11.28 6.21 1.62
CA PRO A 38 -10.34 7.21 2.13
C PRO A 38 -10.70 7.61 3.56
N PHE A 39 -9.67 7.88 4.36
CA PHE A 39 -9.81 8.46 5.69
C PHE A 39 -10.70 9.71 5.67
N HIS A 40 -11.47 9.92 6.75
CA HIS A 40 -12.19 11.16 6.99
C HIS A 40 -12.26 11.55 8.47
N GLY A 41 -12.46 12.85 8.71
CA GLY A 41 -12.64 13.42 10.06
C GLY A 41 -14.06 13.34 10.63
N LYS A 42 -15.06 12.93 9.82
CA LYS A 42 -16.48 12.86 10.22
C LYS A 42 -16.67 11.93 11.43
N GLU A 43 -17.77 12.13 12.16
CA GLU A 43 -18.18 11.18 13.19
C GLU A 43 -18.51 9.81 12.60
N VAL A 44 -18.32 8.78 13.42
CA VAL A 44 -18.60 7.38 13.05
C VAL A 44 -19.74 6.93 13.94
N ASP A 45 -20.85 6.54 13.30
CA ASP A 45 -21.99 5.99 14.03
C ASP A 45 -21.63 4.61 14.58
N VAL A 46 -22.10 4.30 15.78
CA VAL A 46 -21.85 3.00 16.42
C VAL A 46 -23.19 2.36 16.72
N PHE A 47 -23.37 1.17 16.19
CA PHE A 47 -24.57 0.36 16.41
C PHE A 47 -24.20 -0.82 17.30
N PHE A 48 -24.89 -0.94 18.42
CA PHE A 48 -24.73 -2.05 19.35
C PHE A 48 -25.48 -3.30 18.82
N PRO A 49 -25.17 -4.50 19.34
CA PRO A 49 -25.88 -5.71 18.95
C PRO A 49 -27.40 -5.55 19.08
N GLY A 50 -28.12 -5.76 17.98
CA GLY A 50 -29.59 -5.58 17.90
C GLY A 50 -30.04 -4.24 17.31
N GLU A 51 -29.17 -3.22 17.31
CA GLU A 51 -29.45 -1.95 16.63
C GLU A 51 -29.23 -2.08 15.12
N ARG A 52 -29.90 -1.20 14.36
CA ARG A 52 -29.77 -1.13 12.90
C ARG A 52 -29.45 0.28 12.46
N PRO A 53 -28.59 0.46 11.44
CA PRO A 53 -28.40 1.75 10.80
C PRO A 53 -29.73 2.31 10.29
N ALA A 54 -29.97 3.60 10.52
CA ALA A 54 -31.14 4.30 9.99
C ALA A 54 -31.15 4.32 8.46
N ASP A 55 -29.96 4.38 7.85
CA ASP A 55 -29.77 4.24 6.41
C ASP A 55 -29.54 2.77 6.07
N THR A 56 -30.53 2.15 5.41
CA THR A 56 -30.48 0.72 5.07
C THR A 56 -29.59 0.43 3.86
N ALA A 57 -29.17 1.45 3.11
CA ALA A 57 -28.32 1.28 1.94
C ALA A 57 -26.84 1.47 2.30
N PHE A 58 -26.18 0.38 2.67
CA PHE A 58 -24.76 0.37 3.03
C PHE A 58 -24.03 -0.86 2.48
N VAL A 59 -22.70 -0.76 2.44
CA VAL A 59 -21.80 -1.87 2.12
C VAL A 59 -20.97 -2.19 3.35
N LYS A 60 -20.80 -3.48 3.67
CA LYS A 60 -19.87 -3.96 4.69
C LYS A 60 -18.47 -3.98 4.07
N VAL A 61 -17.53 -3.26 4.65
CA VAL A 61 -16.22 -3.03 4.01
C VAL A 61 -15.09 -3.75 4.71
N ALA A 62 -15.08 -3.80 6.05
CA ALA A 62 -13.99 -4.41 6.80
C ALA A 62 -14.46 -4.93 8.16
N ILE A 63 -13.73 -5.90 8.70
CA ILE A 63 -13.82 -6.28 10.11
C ILE A 63 -12.80 -5.42 10.88
N LEU A 64 -13.27 -4.79 11.95
CA LEU A 64 -12.49 -3.95 12.82
C LEU A 64 -12.35 -4.64 14.16
N GLU A 65 -11.11 -4.85 14.60
CA GLU A 65 -10.81 -5.43 15.90
C GLU A 65 -9.97 -4.46 16.73
N GLN A 66 -10.26 -4.39 18.02
CA GLN A 66 -9.48 -3.65 19.01
C GLN A 66 -9.21 -4.54 20.22
N LYS A 67 -7.93 -4.66 20.57
CA LYS A 67 -7.46 -5.36 21.78
C LYS A 67 -6.89 -4.36 22.78
N ALA A 68 -7.09 -4.59 24.07
CA ALA A 68 -6.46 -3.84 25.14
C ALA A 68 -6.14 -4.78 26.30
N THR A 69 -4.95 -4.64 26.88
CA THR A 69 -4.52 -5.40 28.04
C THR A 69 -4.71 -4.60 29.32
N GLY A 70 -5.07 -5.27 30.40
CA GLY A 70 -5.24 -4.69 31.73
C GLY A 70 -6.44 -5.26 32.47
N ASN A 71 -6.40 -5.19 33.80
CA ASN A 71 -7.42 -5.81 34.67
C ASN A 71 -8.79 -5.10 34.62
N ALA A 72 -8.82 -3.83 34.19
CA ALA A 72 -10.03 -3.03 34.12
C ALA A 72 -9.98 -2.07 32.94
N VAL A 73 -10.22 -2.58 31.71
CA VAL A 73 -10.39 -1.72 30.54
C VAL A 73 -11.87 -1.34 30.39
N PRO A 74 -12.24 -0.05 30.53
CA PRO A 74 -13.61 0.39 30.30
C PRO A 74 -14.06 0.09 28.87
N TYR A 75 -15.32 -0.33 28.71
CA TYR A 75 -15.86 -0.64 27.39
C TYR A 75 -15.85 0.58 26.45
N SER A 76 -16.10 1.78 27.00
CA SER A 76 -16.01 3.04 26.27
C SER A 76 -14.64 3.29 25.65
N THR A 77 -13.56 2.86 26.30
CA THR A 77 -12.20 2.95 25.74
C THR A 77 -12.05 2.11 24.48
N LEU A 78 -12.56 0.87 24.49
CA LEU A 78 -12.57 0.00 23.31
C LEU A 78 -13.43 0.56 22.19
N VAL A 79 -14.62 1.09 22.52
CA VAL A 79 -15.52 1.73 21.54
C VAL A 79 -14.89 2.99 20.94
N ASN A 80 -14.21 3.82 21.73
CA ASN A 80 -13.53 5.00 21.19
C ASN A 80 -12.36 4.62 20.28
N ALA A 81 -11.61 3.59 20.64
CA ALA A 81 -10.52 3.07 19.81
C ALA A 81 -11.03 2.45 18.50
N ILE A 82 -12.11 1.67 18.52
CA ILE A 82 -12.71 1.12 17.29
C ILE A 82 -13.27 2.22 16.40
N LYS A 83 -13.88 3.28 16.96
CA LYS A 83 -14.30 4.47 16.21
C LYS A 83 -13.11 5.17 15.56
N ALA A 84 -12.00 5.33 16.28
CA ALA A 84 -10.79 5.94 15.72
C ALA A 84 -10.23 5.10 14.55
N LYS A 85 -10.17 3.76 14.71
CA LYS A 85 -9.77 2.83 13.65
C LYS A 85 -10.70 2.90 12.44
N ALA A 86 -12.01 2.97 12.67
CA ALA A 86 -13.02 3.14 11.64
C ALA A 86 -12.83 4.44 10.84
N LYS A 87 -12.56 5.57 11.51
CA LYS A 87 -12.24 6.85 10.84
C LYS A 87 -11.01 6.72 9.95
N LEU A 88 -9.93 6.14 10.48
CA LEU A 88 -8.68 5.91 9.75
C LEU A 88 -8.88 5.04 8.51
N GLN A 89 -9.79 4.06 8.57
CA GLN A 89 -10.16 3.22 7.43
C GLN A 89 -11.28 3.80 6.57
N GLY A 90 -11.79 5.00 6.86
CA GLY A 90 -12.80 5.67 6.06
C GLY A 90 -14.21 5.09 6.17
N MET A 91 -14.54 4.44 7.28
CA MET A 91 -15.88 3.90 7.54
C MET A 91 -16.82 4.98 8.08
N ASP A 92 -18.09 4.95 7.65
CA ASP A 92 -19.09 5.89 8.15
C ASP A 92 -19.71 5.40 9.48
N ALA A 93 -19.74 4.09 9.68
CA ALA A 93 -20.27 3.51 10.90
C ALA A 93 -19.64 2.15 11.23
N VAL A 94 -19.87 1.67 12.45
CA VAL A 94 -19.44 0.36 12.93
C VAL A 94 -20.60 -0.37 13.59
N LEU A 95 -20.83 -1.61 13.16
CA LEU A 95 -21.80 -2.51 13.76
C LEU A 95 -21.06 -3.47 14.69
N LEU A 96 -21.16 -3.25 16.01
CA LEU A 96 -20.44 -4.02 17.02
C LEU A 96 -20.98 -5.46 17.07
N LEU A 97 -20.08 -6.44 17.07
CA LEU A 97 -20.44 -7.85 17.07
C LEU A 97 -20.49 -8.40 18.50
N ASN A 98 -19.34 -8.43 19.15
CA ASN A 98 -19.18 -8.95 20.50
C ASN A 98 -17.98 -8.31 21.21
N LYS A 99 -18.04 -8.36 22.54
CA LYS A 99 -16.91 -8.11 23.42
C LYS A 99 -16.45 -9.43 23.98
N ASN A 100 -15.19 -9.78 23.76
CA ASN A 100 -14.56 -10.94 24.36
C ASN A 100 -13.59 -10.48 25.45
N GLN A 101 -13.42 -11.31 26.48
CA GLN A 101 -12.42 -11.13 27.51
C GLN A 101 -11.74 -12.48 27.73
N SER A 102 -10.42 -12.49 27.67
CA SER A 102 -9.60 -13.66 27.97
C SER A 102 -8.50 -13.27 28.94
N THR A 103 -8.16 -14.19 29.84
CA THR A 103 -7.04 -14.02 30.77
C THR A 103 -6.02 -15.11 30.49
N HIS A 104 -4.79 -14.70 30.18
CA HIS A 104 -3.68 -15.59 29.86
C HIS A 104 -2.52 -15.34 30.81
N LEU A 105 -1.69 -16.35 31.04
CA LEU A 105 -0.43 -16.20 31.78
C LEU A 105 0.64 -15.66 30.82
N GLU A 106 1.41 -14.66 31.26
CA GLU A 106 2.24 -13.81 30.37
C GLU A 106 3.43 -14.51 29.68
N ARG A 107 3.73 -15.80 29.95
CA ARG A 107 4.75 -16.54 29.18
C ARG A 107 4.36 -17.99 28.90
N GLU A 108 4.23 -18.34 27.63
CA GLU A 108 4.00 -19.71 27.13
C GLU A 108 5.17 -20.69 27.36
N GLY A 109 6.28 -20.27 27.97
CA GLY A 109 7.39 -21.15 28.38
C GLY A 109 7.33 -21.63 29.84
N ILE A 110 6.32 -21.20 30.61
CA ILE A 110 6.32 -21.33 32.08
C ILE A 110 5.87 -22.71 32.54
N ILE A 111 5.04 -23.46 31.81
CA ILE A 111 4.52 -24.75 32.30
C ILE A 111 5.65 -25.75 32.57
N SER A 112 6.64 -25.82 31.67
CA SER A 112 7.81 -26.68 31.85
C SER A 112 8.71 -26.21 33.00
N GLN A 113 8.81 -24.89 33.20
CA GLN A 113 9.61 -24.28 34.27
C GLN A 113 8.96 -24.48 35.65
N ILE A 114 7.64 -24.26 35.75
CA ILE A 114 6.82 -24.59 36.93
C ILE A 114 6.93 -26.07 37.26
N LEU A 115 6.78 -26.97 36.26
CA LEU A 115 6.93 -28.41 36.49
C LEU A 115 8.33 -28.74 37.01
N SER A 116 9.37 -28.14 36.43
CA SER A 116 10.75 -28.40 36.84
C SER A 116 11.07 -27.91 38.25
N GLU A 117 10.54 -26.75 38.65
CA GLU A 117 10.72 -26.19 40.00
C GLU A 117 9.92 -26.97 41.06
N ALA A 118 8.70 -27.39 40.71
CA ALA A 118 7.87 -28.25 41.56
C ALA A 118 8.48 -29.64 41.77
N ILE A 119 9.03 -30.26 40.72
CA ILE A 119 9.77 -31.54 40.83
C ILE A 119 11.05 -31.37 41.67
N ALA A 120 11.70 -30.20 41.59
CA ALA A 120 12.89 -29.89 42.37
C ALA A 120 12.62 -29.47 43.82
N GLY A 121 11.35 -29.42 44.26
CA GLY A 121 10.96 -29.11 45.64
C GLY A 121 11.28 -27.67 46.07
N ARG A 122 11.36 -26.73 45.12
CA ARG A 122 11.58 -25.30 45.42
C ARG A 122 10.24 -24.61 45.62
N ASP A 123 10.19 -23.65 46.54
CA ASP A 123 9.03 -22.76 46.68
C ASP A 123 8.87 -21.94 45.40
N LEU A 124 7.70 -22.03 44.77
CA LEU A 124 7.36 -21.23 43.59
C LEU A 124 7.17 -19.78 44.03
N GLU A 125 8.07 -18.87 43.65
CA GLU A 125 7.86 -17.45 43.89
C GLU A 125 6.61 -16.95 43.12
N PRO A 126 5.75 -16.12 43.74
CA PRO A 126 4.48 -15.69 43.16
C PRO A 126 4.62 -14.60 42.08
N GLU A 127 5.61 -14.69 41.20
CA GLU A 127 5.79 -13.76 40.07
C GLU A 127 5.02 -14.21 38.81
N TYR A 128 3.83 -14.78 38.98
CA TYR A 128 2.93 -15.07 37.85
C TYR A 128 1.99 -13.89 37.63
N SER A 129 2.32 -13.03 36.67
CA SER A 129 1.38 -12.02 36.18
C SER A 129 0.37 -12.67 35.24
N SER A 130 -0.91 -12.61 35.62
CA SER A 130 -2.01 -12.85 34.69
C SER A 130 -2.28 -11.57 33.90
N VAL A 131 -2.39 -11.70 32.58
CA VAL A 131 -2.73 -10.59 31.70
C VAL A 131 -4.14 -10.82 31.17
N THR A 132 -5.05 -9.95 31.58
CA THR A 132 -6.40 -9.90 31.02
C THR A 132 -6.37 -9.09 29.73
N THR A 133 -6.81 -9.70 28.64
CA THR A 133 -6.99 -9.07 27.33
C THR A 133 -8.48 -8.90 27.06
N HIS A 134 -8.88 -7.68 26.74
CA HIS A 134 -10.21 -7.37 26.27
C HIS A 134 -10.19 -7.12 24.78
N GLU A 135 -11.12 -7.72 24.06
CA GLU A 135 -11.25 -7.61 22.62
C GLU A 135 -12.66 -7.13 22.24
N LEU A 136 -12.73 -6.19 21.31
CA LEU A 136 -13.98 -5.74 20.70
C LEU A 136 -13.86 -5.86 19.18
N ALA A 137 -14.81 -6.56 18.57
CA ALA A 137 -14.91 -6.69 17.12
C ALA A 137 -16.17 -5.98 16.60
N GLY A 138 -16.07 -5.45 15.38
CA GLY A 138 -17.19 -4.81 14.69
C GLY A 138 -17.04 -4.85 13.18
N ILE A 139 -18.14 -4.68 12.47
CA ILE A 139 -18.15 -4.57 11.01
C ILE A 139 -18.17 -3.09 10.65
N GLY A 140 -17.12 -2.62 9.99
CA GLY A 140 -17.08 -1.29 9.38
C GLY A 140 -18.00 -1.23 8.15
N ILE A 141 -18.86 -0.22 8.11
CA ILE A 141 -19.80 0.00 7.01
C ILE A 141 -19.58 1.37 6.36
N LYS A 142 -19.90 1.42 5.06
CA LYS A 142 -19.92 2.66 4.27
C LYS A 142 -21.32 2.86 3.71
N TYR A 143 -21.89 4.04 3.92
CA TYR A 143 -23.22 4.38 3.40
C TYR A 143 -23.16 4.68 1.92
N LYS A 144 -24.14 4.18 1.15
CA LYS A 144 -24.19 4.35 -0.31
C LYS A 144 -24.15 5.83 -0.72
N LYS A 145 -24.87 6.69 0.00
CA LYS A 145 -24.88 8.15 -0.22
C LYS A 145 -23.51 8.83 -0.08
N ASN A 146 -22.59 8.21 0.67
CA ASN A 146 -21.26 8.75 0.91
C ASN A 146 -20.22 8.23 -0.10
N LEU A 147 -20.61 7.41 -1.07
CA LEU A 147 -19.74 6.82 -2.10
C LEU A 147 -19.58 7.70 -3.36
N HIS A 148 -19.93 8.99 -3.30
CA HIS A 148 -19.81 9.91 -4.44
C HIS A 148 -18.36 10.11 -4.91
N TYR A 149 -17.37 9.76 -4.09
CA TYR A 149 -15.95 9.82 -4.43
C TYR A 149 -15.47 8.62 -5.27
N LEU A 150 -16.21 7.51 -5.31
CA LEU A 150 -15.76 6.28 -5.98
C LEU A 150 -15.29 6.51 -7.42
N PRO A 151 -15.99 7.31 -8.25
CA PRO A 151 -15.57 7.51 -9.63
C PRO A 151 -14.18 8.11 -9.80
N GLU A 152 -13.59 8.72 -8.77
CA GLU A 152 -12.22 9.25 -8.81
C GLU A 152 -11.14 8.17 -8.66
N TYR A 153 -11.53 6.96 -8.27
CA TYR A 153 -10.61 5.85 -8.07
C TYR A 153 -10.59 4.94 -9.29
N VAL A 154 -9.36 4.55 -9.67
CA VAL A 154 -9.14 3.46 -10.61
C VAL A 154 -9.61 2.17 -9.95
N LYS A 155 -10.35 1.37 -10.68
CA LYS A 155 -10.83 0.03 -10.30
C LYS A 155 -9.91 -1.04 -10.84
N SER A 156 -9.46 -0.89 -12.09
CA SER A 156 -8.61 -1.86 -12.76
C SER A 156 -7.78 -1.25 -13.88
N LYS A 157 -6.73 -1.97 -14.27
CA LYS A 157 -5.92 -1.70 -15.46
C LYS A 157 -6.13 -2.85 -16.45
N THR A 158 -6.65 -2.58 -17.64
CA THR A 158 -6.77 -3.57 -18.72
C THR A 158 -5.59 -3.44 -19.67
N LEU A 159 -4.94 -4.55 -19.98
CA LEU A 159 -3.76 -4.59 -20.82
C LEU A 159 -4.08 -5.19 -22.19
N TYR A 160 -3.63 -4.49 -23.23
CA TYR A 160 -3.73 -4.93 -24.61
C TYR A 160 -2.34 -4.98 -25.22
N GLN A 161 -1.99 -6.10 -25.84
CA GLN A 161 -0.83 -6.17 -26.71
C GLN A 161 -1.17 -5.63 -28.10
N LEU A 162 -0.25 -4.88 -28.68
CA LEU A 162 -0.38 -4.31 -30.02
C LEU A 162 0.46 -5.13 -30.99
N ARG A 163 -0.20 -5.81 -31.92
CA ARG A 163 0.46 -6.60 -32.99
C ARG A 163 -0.23 -6.33 -34.30
N ASP A 164 0.51 -5.95 -35.33
CA ASP A 164 0.01 -5.75 -36.70
C ASP A 164 -1.24 -4.84 -36.78
N GLY A 165 -1.28 -3.80 -35.93
CA GLY A 165 -2.39 -2.85 -35.84
C GLY A 165 -3.62 -3.35 -35.06
N GLN A 166 -3.59 -4.56 -34.51
CA GLN A 166 -4.66 -5.13 -33.68
C GLN A 166 -4.35 -5.02 -32.19
N GLN A 167 -5.41 -4.93 -31.37
CA GLN A 167 -5.35 -4.96 -29.91
C GLN A 167 -5.78 -6.34 -29.41
N VAL A 168 -4.84 -7.08 -28.82
CA VAL A 168 -5.11 -8.40 -28.22
C VAL A 168 -5.18 -8.24 -26.71
N LEU A 169 -6.31 -8.57 -26.09
CA LEU A 169 -6.47 -8.52 -24.64
C LEU A 169 -5.49 -9.50 -23.97
N LEU A 170 -4.63 -8.98 -23.09
CA LEU A 170 -3.75 -9.79 -22.23
C LEU A 170 -4.43 -10.12 -20.89
N GLY A 171 -5.27 -9.21 -20.39
CA GLY A 171 -6.08 -9.41 -19.19
C GLY A 171 -6.33 -8.12 -18.43
N THR A 172 -6.93 -8.24 -17.25
CA THR A 172 -7.29 -7.10 -16.39
C THR A 172 -6.72 -7.27 -14.99
N VAL A 173 -5.97 -6.28 -14.52
CA VAL A 173 -5.34 -6.25 -13.20
C VAL A 173 -6.18 -5.37 -12.28
N PRO A 174 -6.79 -5.91 -11.21
CA PRO A 174 -7.45 -5.09 -10.22
C PRO A 174 -6.44 -4.20 -9.49
N VAL A 175 -6.86 -3.01 -9.07
CA VAL A 175 -6.04 -2.15 -8.21
C VAL A 175 -6.72 -1.97 -6.85
N ASP A 176 -5.92 -1.75 -5.82
CA ASP A 176 -6.42 -1.38 -4.51
C ASP A 176 -6.78 0.11 -4.41
N GLN A 177 -7.15 0.51 -3.21
CA GLN A 177 -7.57 1.87 -2.91
C GLN A 177 -6.45 2.92 -3.03
N GLU A 178 -5.20 2.49 -3.01
CA GLU A 178 -4.02 3.33 -3.25
C GLU A 178 -3.63 3.37 -4.73
N GLY A 179 -4.36 2.66 -5.59
CA GLY A 179 -4.07 2.53 -7.02
C GLY A 179 -2.90 1.56 -7.30
N ILE A 180 -2.52 0.76 -6.31
CA ILE A 180 -1.48 -0.26 -6.45
C ILE A 180 -2.13 -1.50 -7.04
N ALA A 181 -1.50 -2.01 -8.09
CA ALA A 181 -1.97 -3.19 -8.76
C ALA A 181 -1.82 -4.42 -7.87
N GLN A 182 -2.87 -5.24 -7.86
CA GLN A 182 -2.93 -6.52 -7.14
C GLN A 182 -2.43 -7.64 -8.06
N GLU A 183 -2.62 -8.90 -7.64
CA GLU A 183 -2.33 -10.07 -8.46
C GLU A 183 -3.02 -9.98 -9.83
N PHE A 184 -2.39 -10.51 -10.87
CA PHE A 184 -2.91 -10.50 -12.24
C PHE A 184 -3.70 -11.80 -12.47
N PRO A 185 -5.02 -11.83 -12.20
CA PRO A 185 -5.78 -13.07 -12.25
C PRO A 185 -5.83 -13.61 -13.68
N ASP A 186 -5.67 -14.92 -13.81
CA ASP A 186 -5.85 -15.68 -15.07
C ASP A 186 -4.94 -15.22 -16.23
N ALA A 187 -3.85 -14.51 -15.94
CA ALA A 187 -2.88 -14.10 -16.95
C ALA A 187 -2.13 -15.32 -17.49
N SER A 188 -1.92 -15.35 -18.82
CA SER A 188 -0.94 -16.27 -19.39
C SER A 188 0.47 -15.91 -18.90
N PRO A 189 1.42 -16.87 -18.85
CA PRO A 189 2.80 -16.57 -18.46
C PRO A 189 3.43 -15.43 -19.29
N ASP A 190 3.11 -15.34 -20.58
CA ASP A 190 3.55 -14.25 -21.45
C ASP A 190 2.96 -12.90 -21.04
N ALA A 191 1.67 -12.86 -20.68
CA ALA A 191 0.99 -11.65 -20.21
C ALA A 191 1.55 -11.18 -18.87
N GLU A 192 1.81 -12.10 -17.94
CA GLU A 192 2.43 -11.81 -16.65
C GLU A 192 3.87 -11.30 -16.82
N ASN A 193 4.63 -11.89 -17.73
CA ASN A 193 5.98 -11.43 -18.04
C ASN A 193 5.98 -10.02 -18.66
N LEU A 194 5.11 -9.75 -19.63
CA LEU A 194 4.97 -8.40 -20.22
C LEU A 194 4.55 -7.38 -19.16
N TYR A 195 3.58 -7.73 -18.33
CA TYR A 195 3.09 -6.88 -17.25
C TYR A 195 4.19 -6.55 -16.24
N SER A 196 4.87 -7.58 -15.74
CA SER A 196 5.93 -7.43 -14.74
C SER A 196 7.09 -6.60 -15.27
N GLN A 197 7.57 -6.87 -16.50
CA GLN A 197 8.73 -6.21 -17.09
C GLN A 197 8.47 -4.76 -17.53
N PHE A 198 7.32 -4.49 -18.16
CA PHE A 198 7.10 -3.19 -18.81
C PHE A 198 6.10 -2.29 -18.07
N VAL A 199 5.17 -2.86 -17.32
CA VAL A 199 4.15 -2.07 -16.61
C VAL A 199 4.50 -1.93 -15.15
N LEU A 200 4.47 -3.01 -14.37
CA LEU A 200 4.71 -2.98 -12.93
C LEU A 200 6.11 -2.47 -12.59
N HIS A 201 7.12 -2.87 -13.36
CA HIS A 201 8.50 -2.47 -13.11
C HIS A 201 8.68 -0.95 -13.08
N TYR A 202 7.99 -0.24 -13.98
CA TYR A 202 8.06 1.21 -14.17
C TYR A 202 6.81 1.97 -13.70
N ASP A 203 5.83 1.31 -13.06
CA ASP A 203 4.56 1.94 -12.64
C ASP A 203 4.81 3.03 -11.60
N LEU A 204 4.33 4.25 -11.85
CA LEU A 204 4.59 5.39 -10.97
C LEU A 204 4.00 5.21 -9.56
N PRO A 205 2.75 4.74 -9.38
CA PRO A 205 2.24 4.37 -8.06
C PRO A 205 3.14 3.37 -7.32
N HIS A 206 3.59 2.29 -7.98
CA HIS A 206 4.54 1.33 -7.40
C HIS A 206 5.85 2.01 -6.96
N LEU A 207 6.44 2.82 -7.84
CA LEU A 207 7.75 3.47 -7.63
C LEU A 207 7.75 4.68 -6.71
N LEU A 208 6.60 5.34 -6.48
CA LEU A 208 6.51 6.56 -5.66
C LEU A 208 5.67 6.39 -4.39
N HIS A 209 4.59 5.61 -4.43
CA HIS A 209 3.52 5.68 -3.43
C HIS A 209 3.23 4.39 -2.71
N GLU A 210 3.56 3.24 -3.29
CA GLU A 210 3.29 1.95 -2.67
C GLU A 210 3.83 1.89 -1.24
N LYS A 211 3.04 1.36 -0.32
CA LYS A 211 3.46 1.19 1.07
C LYS A 211 3.39 -0.28 1.37
N GLY A 212 4.36 -0.77 2.12
CA GLY A 212 4.42 -2.16 2.47
C GLY A 212 5.53 -2.45 3.45
N LEU A 213 5.42 -3.62 4.07
CA LEU A 213 6.39 -4.12 5.03
C LEU A 213 7.79 -4.32 4.42
N GLN A 214 7.88 -4.45 3.09
CA GLN A 214 9.12 -4.57 2.33
C GLN A 214 9.69 -3.24 1.85
N TRP A 215 8.86 -2.21 1.70
CA TRP A 215 9.31 -0.89 1.30
C TRP A 215 9.97 -0.15 2.47
N ARG A 216 11.09 0.50 2.17
CA ARG A 216 11.82 1.41 3.05
C ARG A 216 12.02 2.72 2.31
N PHE A 217 12.09 3.81 3.05
CA PHE A 217 12.32 5.13 2.45
C PHE A 217 13.26 6.01 3.26
N THR A 218 13.88 6.96 2.58
CA THR A 218 14.60 8.09 3.18
C THR A 218 13.92 9.36 2.71
N ALA A 219 13.61 10.24 3.65
CA ALA A 219 13.02 11.54 3.36
C ALA A 219 13.95 12.68 3.79
N VAL A 220 13.97 13.75 2.99
CA VAL A 220 14.70 15.00 3.26
C VAL A 220 13.69 16.13 3.19
N GLN A 221 13.58 16.93 4.25
CA GLN A 221 12.59 18.02 4.36
C GLN A 221 11.16 17.54 4.03
N GLY A 222 10.76 16.39 4.60
CA GLY A 222 9.44 15.80 4.40
C GLY A 222 9.20 15.12 3.04
N ARG A 223 10.16 15.14 2.12
CA ARG A 223 10.03 14.56 0.77
C ARG A 223 10.83 13.29 0.62
N VAL A 224 10.24 12.25 0.02
CA VAL A 224 10.89 10.95 -0.19
C VAL A 224 11.90 11.06 -1.33
N VAL A 225 13.19 10.99 -1.02
CA VAL A 225 14.27 11.11 -2.04
C VAL A 225 14.87 9.76 -2.41
N LYS A 226 14.66 8.73 -1.59
CA LYS A 226 15.09 7.35 -1.86
C LYS A 226 14.06 6.36 -1.37
N ARG A 227 13.84 5.30 -2.14
CA ARG A 227 13.03 4.13 -1.76
C ARG A 227 13.81 2.84 -2.03
N LYS A 228 13.57 1.82 -1.21
CA LYS A 228 14.17 0.49 -1.34
C LYS A 228 13.11 -0.57 -1.07
N LEU A 229 12.89 -1.46 -2.02
CA LEU A 229 12.07 -2.66 -1.86
C LEU A 229 12.98 -3.81 -1.44
N GLN A 230 12.68 -4.41 -0.28
CA GLN A 230 13.41 -5.57 0.23
C GLN A 230 12.71 -6.88 -0.14
N SER A 231 13.47 -7.96 -0.29
CA SER A 231 12.91 -9.32 -0.34
C SER A 231 12.10 -9.63 0.92
N LEU A 232 11.25 -10.66 0.86
CA LEU A 232 10.49 -11.13 2.03
C LEU A 232 11.41 -11.52 3.20
N SER A 233 12.58 -12.09 2.90
CA SER A 233 13.63 -12.38 3.89
C SER A 233 14.30 -11.13 4.48
N GLY A 234 14.07 -9.95 3.91
CA GLY A 234 14.64 -8.67 4.34
C GLY A 234 16.10 -8.44 3.95
N ASN A 235 16.82 -9.50 3.55
CA ASN A 235 18.28 -9.48 3.38
C ASN A 235 18.73 -8.85 2.05
N LEU A 236 17.93 -8.95 0.99
CA LEU A 236 18.31 -8.49 -0.34
C LEU A 236 17.45 -7.32 -0.81
N ALA A 237 18.07 -6.36 -1.50
CA ALA A 237 17.37 -5.28 -2.15
C ALA A 237 16.87 -5.79 -3.51
N GLN A 238 15.55 -5.86 -3.71
CA GLN A 238 14.99 -6.18 -5.02
C GLN A 238 15.00 -4.97 -5.94
N LYS A 239 14.73 -3.78 -5.37
CA LYS A 239 14.65 -2.53 -6.12
C LYS A 239 15.13 -1.36 -5.28
N ARG A 240 15.88 -0.43 -5.88
CA ARG A 240 16.27 0.85 -5.27
C ARG A 240 15.90 1.98 -6.23
N VAL A 241 15.26 3.00 -5.69
CA VAL A 241 14.81 4.17 -6.45
C VAL A 241 15.39 5.41 -5.79
N LYS A 242 16.14 6.22 -6.54
CA LYS A 242 16.49 7.60 -6.14
C LYS A 242 15.59 8.55 -6.91
N ILE A 243 14.97 9.49 -6.22
CA ILE A 243 13.99 10.41 -6.80
C ILE A 243 14.56 11.83 -6.77
N ASN A 244 14.66 12.45 -7.94
CA ASN A 244 15.01 13.86 -8.12
C ASN A 244 13.73 14.62 -8.47
N TYR A 245 13.62 15.84 -7.94
CA TYR A 245 12.44 16.68 -8.10
C TYR A 245 12.80 17.98 -8.82
N ASN A 246 11.89 18.48 -9.65
CA ASN A 246 12.03 19.79 -10.28
C ASN A 246 11.71 20.95 -9.31
N ALA A 247 11.79 22.19 -9.82
CA ALA A 247 11.49 23.39 -9.05
C ALA A 247 10.04 23.47 -8.53
N LEU A 248 9.09 22.79 -9.18
CA LEU A 248 7.69 22.67 -8.74
C LEU A 248 7.47 21.52 -7.75
N LEU A 249 8.55 20.86 -7.32
CA LEU A 249 8.54 19.73 -6.41
C LEU A 249 7.82 18.49 -6.97
N LEU A 250 7.75 18.36 -8.30
CA LEU A 250 7.27 17.15 -8.97
C LEU A 250 8.46 16.22 -9.27
N PRO A 251 8.31 14.88 -9.15
CA PRO A 251 9.34 13.95 -9.56
C PRO A 251 9.69 14.17 -11.04
N GLU A 252 10.92 14.50 -11.35
CA GLU A 252 11.34 14.77 -12.73
C GLU A 252 12.19 13.64 -13.28
N GLU A 253 13.03 13.08 -12.42
CA GLU A 253 13.94 11.99 -12.77
C GLU A 253 14.00 10.97 -11.63
N MET A 254 14.00 9.69 -11.98
CA MET A 254 14.24 8.60 -11.04
C MET A 254 15.37 7.71 -11.54
N VAL A 255 16.32 7.38 -10.67
CA VAL A 255 17.36 6.38 -10.94
C VAL A 255 16.96 5.07 -10.29
N LEU A 256 16.73 4.06 -11.11
CA LEU A 256 16.26 2.73 -10.75
C LEU A 256 17.41 1.73 -10.82
N LEU A 257 17.61 0.95 -9.75
CA LEU A 257 18.51 -0.20 -9.73
C LEU A 257 17.72 -1.43 -9.29
N THR A 258 17.86 -2.53 -10.04
CA THR A 258 17.11 -3.77 -9.82
C THR A 258 18.06 -4.92 -9.51
N GLY A 259 17.81 -5.66 -8.43
CA GLY A 259 18.64 -6.80 -8.03
C GLY A 259 20.13 -6.49 -7.98
N GLU A 260 20.91 -7.27 -8.74
CA GLU A 260 22.36 -7.13 -8.90
C GLU A 260 22.76 -6.44 -10.22
N GLU A 261 21.80 -5.85 -10.95
CA GLU A 261 22.10 -5.16 -12.19
C GLU A 261 23.15 -4.07 -11.98
N VAL A 262 24.18 -4.10 -12.83
CA VAL A 262 25.31 -3.18 -12.75
C VAL A 262 24.94 -1.81 -13.31
N GLN A 263 24.04 -1.76 -14.29
CA GLN A 263 23.67 -0.52 -14.96
C GLN A 263 22.33 0.01 -14.43
N PRO A 264 22.29 1.23 -13.87
CA PRO A 264 21.04 1.85 -13.47
C PRO A 264 20.21 2.25 -14.68
N GLU A 265 18.89 2.13 -14.55
CA GLU A 265 17.93 2.69 -15.49
C GLU A 265 17.53 4.09 -15.02
N VAL A 266 17.37 5.03 -15.95
CA VAL A 266 16.95 6.41 -15.64
C VAL A 266 15.56 6.65 -16.22
N ILE A 267 14.61 7.02 -15.37
CA ILE A 267 13.24 7.36 -15.76
C ILE A 267 13.12 8.88 -15.74
N ARG A 268 12.66 9.49 -16.84
CA ARG A 268 12.37 10.93 -16.93
C ARG A 268 10.90 11.18 -17.20
N LEU A 269 10.32 12.16 -16.51
CA LEU A 269 8.90 12.51 -16.58
C LEU A 269 8.71 13.91 -17.16
N THR A 270 7.81 14.00 -18.14
CA THR A 270 7.36 15.29 -18.70
C THR A 270 5.94 15.57 -18.24
N TYR A 271 5.66 16.83 -17.88
CA TYR A 271 4.37 17.27 -17.36
C TYR A 271 3.70 18.29 -18.28
N ASN A 272 2.36 18.30 -18.30
CA ASN A 272 1.59 19.42 -18.87
C ASN A 272 1.37 20.56 -17.85
N ASP A 273 0.70 21.63 -18.28
CA ASP A 273 0.39 22.79 -17.43
C ASP A 273 -0.53 22.46 -16.24
N ARG A 274 -1.30 21.36 -16.33
CA ARG A 274 -2.11 20.81 -15.24
C ARG A 274 -1.31 19.92 -14.28
N ARG A 275 0.01 19.85 -14.45
CA ARG A 275 0.94 19.01 -13.67
C ARG A 275 0.63 17.50 -13.77
N GLN A 276 0.05 17.08 -14.89
CA GLN A 276 -0.17 15.68 -15.20
C GLN A 276 1.00 15.15 -16.03
N VAL A 277 1.43 13.91 -15.78
CA VAL A 277 2.49 13.26 -16.56
C VAL A 277 1.96 12.98 -17.95
N ILE A 278 2.52 13.62 -18.98
CA ILE A 278 2.14 13.34 -20.38
C ILE A 278 3.07 12.34 -21.05
N GLU A 279 4.29 12.21 -20.53
CA GLU A 279 5.30 11.32 -21.10
C GLU A 279 6.23 10.79 -20.00
N LYS A 280 6.61 9.51 -20.13
CA LYS A 280 7.67 8.88 -19.34
C LYS A 280 8.66 8.22 -20.28
N LYS A 281 9.95 8.50 -20.11
CA LYS A 281 11.05 7.88 -20.87
C LYS A 281 11.94 7.07 -19.93
N VAL A 282 12.31 5.86 -20.32
CA VAL A 282 13.24 5.01 -19.59
C VAL A 282 14.50 4.84 -20.42
N PHE A 283 15.66 5.13 -19.82
CA PHE A 283 16.97 5.03 -20.44
C PHE A 283 17.81 3.94 -19.78
N ARG A 284 18.57 3.20 -20.59
CA ARG A 284 19.63 2.28 -20.17
C ARG A 284 20.97 2.86 -20.61
N GLY A 285 21.73 3.41 -19.66
CA GLY A 285 22.82 4.33 -20.00
C GLY A 285 22.27 5.57 -20.72
N GLU A 286 22.80 5.88 -21.90
CA GLU A 286 22.36 7.01 -22.75
C GLU A 286 21.24 6.61 -23.73
N GLN A 287 20.94 5.32 -23.88
CA GLN A 287 20.00 4.82 -24.88
C GLN A 287 18.57 4.84 -24.34
N LEU A 288 17.65 5.46 -25.09
CA LEU A 288 16.22 5.36 -24.83
C LEU A 288 15.76 3.91 -25.08
N TYR A 289 15.12 3.32 -24.07
CA TYR A 289 14.67 1.93 -24.08
C TYR A 289 13.14 1.82 -24.19
N VAL A 290 12.42 2.59 -23.38
CA VAL A 290 10.94 2.63 -23.37
C VAL A 290 10.45 4.07 -23.36
N ARG A 291 9.38 4.35 -24.11
CA ARG A 291 8.60 5.59 -24.05
C ARG A 291 7.14 5.28 -23.77
N GLU A 292 6.57 5.93 -22.77
CA GLU A 292 5.15 5.85 -22.45
C GLU A 292 4.49 7.21 -22.69
N ALA A 293 3.41 7.20 -23.48
CA ALA A 293 2.58 8.37 -23.72
C ALA A 293 1.25 8.25 -22.97
N PHE A 294 0.94 9.26 -22.16
CA PHE A 294 -0.23 9.25 -21.27
C PHE A 294 -1.36 10.05 -21.91
N SER A 295 -2.54 9.45 -22.01
CA SER A 295 -3.74 10.08 -22.56
C SER A 295 -4.77 10.30 -21.44
N TYR A 296 -5.38 11.48 -21.42
CA TYR A 296 -6.33 11.87 -20.39
C TYR A 296 -7.68 12.22 -21.01
N HIS A 297 -8.74 11.85 -20.30
CA HIS A 297 -10.07 12.36 -20.59
C HIS A 297 -10.15 13.88 -20.34
N THR A 298 -11.17 14.52 -20.91
CA THR A 298 -11.41 15.97 -20.76
C THR A 298 -11.60 16.40 -19.31
N ASN A 299 -12.12 15.50 -18.46
CA ASN A 299 -12.25 15.70 -17.01
C ASN A 299 -10.93 15.53 -16.22
N GLY A 300 -9.82 15.22 -16.89
CA GLY A 300 -8.49 15.07 -16.30
C GLY A 300 -8.17 13.67 -15.77
N LYS A 301 -9.05 12.67 -15.93
CA LYS A 301 -8.76 11.27 -15.57
C LYS A 301 -7.82 10.63 -16.56
N LEU A 302 -6.89 9.80 -16.08
CA LEU A 302 -5.96 9.06 -16.93
C LEU A 302 -6.75 7.97 -17.66
N GLU A 303 -6.87 8.07 -18.97
CA GLU A 303 -7.63 7.13 -19.78
C GLU A 303 -6.79 5.92 -20.18
N SER A 304 -5.59 6.19 -20.70
CA SER A 304 -4.68 5.13 -21.14
C SER A 304 -3.21 5.55 -21.17
N ILE A 305 -2.34 4.55 -21.19
CA ILE A 305 -0.92 4.69 -21.46
C ILE A 305 -0.59 3.84 -22.68
N LEU A 306 0.07 4.45 -23.67
CA LEU A 306 0.61 3.76 -24.84
C LEU A 306 2.12 3.57 -24.68
N HIS A 307 2.55 2.32 -24.62
CA HIS A 307 3.93 1.91 -24.42
C HIS A 307 4.61 1.64 -25.75
N HIS A 308 5.77 2.25 -25.94
CA HIS A 308 6.62 2.07 -27.10
C HIS A 308 7.96 1.49 -26.66
N ILE A 309 8.44 0.52 -27.41
CA ILE A 309 9.79 -0.03 -27.26
C ILE A 309 10.68 0.58 -28.33
N ILE A 310 11.93 0.85 -27.97
CA ILE A 310 12.92 1.43 -28.89
C ILE A 310 13.97 0.36 -29.19
N GLU A 311 13.94 -0.15 -30.42
CA GLU A 311 14.86 -1.19 -30.90
C GLU A 311 15.55 -0.69 -32.16
N ASN A 312 16.89 -0.71 -32.19
CA ASN A 312 17.70 -0.21 -33.32
C ASN A 312 17.35 1.23 -33.74
N GLY A 313 16.94 2.06 -32.78
CA GLY A 313 16.52 3.45 -33.02
C GLY A 313 15.12 3.62 -33.60
N GLN A 314 14.42 2.51 -33.89
CA GLN A 314 13.03 2.54 -34.31
C GLN A 314 12.11 2.43 -33.10
N GLU A 315 11.09 3.26 -33.07
CA GLU A 315 10.07 3.27 -32.03
C GLU A 315 8.82 2.52 -32.49
N THR A 316 8.41 1.50 -31.72
CA THR A 316 7.27 0.65 -32.06
C THR A 316 6.29 0.58 -30.88
N PRO A 317 5.00 0.95 -31.06
CA PRO A 317 4.00 0.73 -30.03
C PRO A 317 3.71 -0.78 -29.89
N PHE A 318 3.79 -1.31 -28.67
CA PHE A 318 3.66 -2.76 -28.43
C PHE A 318 2.67 -3.13 -27.33
N LEU A 319 2.33 -2.18 -26.44
CA LEU A 319 1.41 -2.41 -25.33
C LEU A 319 0.57 -1.16 -25.06
N LYS A 320 -0.69 -1.37 -24.71
CA LYS A 320 -1.60 -0.33 -24.24
C LYS A 320 -2.18 -0.73 -22.89
N THR A 321 -2.13 0.18 -21.92
CA THR A 321 -2.82 0.03 -20.64
C THR A 321 -4.01 0.99 -20.59
N GLN A 322 -5.20 0.47 -20.36
CA GLN A 322 -6.43 1.25 -20.20
C GLN A 322 -6.87 1.22 -18.74
N PHE A 323 -7.35 2.35 -18.23
CA PHE A 323 -7.74 2.50 -16.83
C PHE A 323 -9.26 2.55 -16.73
N ASP A 324 -9.83 1.61 -15.98
CA ASP A 324 -11.25 1.63 -15.67
C ASP A 324 -11.44 2.26 -14.30
N TYR A 325 -12.36 3.21 -14.21
CA TYR A 325 -12.75 3.84 -12.96
C TYR A 325 -14.05 3.23 -12.44
N TYR A 326 -14.28 3.33 -11.13
CA TYR A 326 -15.59 2.98 -10.59
C TYR A 326 -16.69 3.83 -11.24
N GLN A 327 -17.82 3.21 -11.55
CA GLN A 327 -18.96 3.93 -12.10
C GLN A 327 -19.79 4.55 -10.98
N PRO A 328 -20.47 5.68 -11.24
CA PRO A 328 -21.45 6.21 -10.31
C PRO A 328 -22.47 5.13 -9.96
N LEU A 329 -22.79 5.00 -8.67
CA LEU A 329 -23.88 4.14 -8.23
C LEU A 329 -25.20 4.80 -8.63
N VAL A 330 -25.67 4.53 -9.84
CA VAL A 330 -27.00 4.97 -10.27
C VAL A 330 -28.01 4.33 -9.31
N SER A 331 -28.80 5.16 -8.64
CA SER A 331 -29.91 4.69 -7.82
C SER A 331 -30.89 4.02 -8.77
N ALA A 332 -30.97 2.69 -8.75
CA ALA A 332 -31.96 1.91 -9.48
C ALA A 332 -33.36 2.10 -8.85
N HIS A 333 -33.84 3.34 -8.83
CA HIS A 333 -35.17 3.73 -8.40
C HIS A 333 -35.84 4.55 -9.49
N GLN A 334 -36.17 3.85 -10.58
CA GLN A 334 -37.29 4.15 -11.46
C GLN A 334 -37.77 2.83 -12.08
N GLU A 335 -38.45 2.00 -11.28
CA GLU A 335 -39.48 1.07 -11.76
C GLU A 335 -40.68 1.16 -10.82
#